data_AF-A0A7R9UCA3-F1
#
_entry.id   AF-A0A7R9UCA3-F1
#
_cell.length_a   1.000
_cell.length_b   1.000
_cell.length_c   1.000
_cell.angle_alpha   90.00
_cell.angle_beta   90.00
_cell.angle_gamma   90.00
#
_symmetry.space_group_name_H-M   'P 1'
#
loop_
_entity.id
_entity.type
_entity.pdbx_description
1 polymer ?
#
loop_
_entity_poly.entity_id
_entity_poly.type
_entity_poly.pdbx_seq_one_letter_code
_entity_poly.pdbx_strand_id
1 'polypeptide(L)'
;MGSSSSSANDEHETFNVDKLFSTSGALDMREVTMVLWRNRENANLVQVLTEMMGKFSDEKTVFDAMEFYLPQLAHMLIHMEQDLPSSALENFVLIACQQSIHMALLLEWCVTGALEDYAPELENGEKNSNFNERYFSRCAKLSQDIERCVVYGNFQNPTLEDMYRRGDG
;
A
#
# COMPACT_ATOMS: atom_id res chain seq x y z
N MET A 1 -36.94 25.00 31.59
CA MET A 1 -37.07 23.68 30.96
C MET A 1 -36.20 23.74 29.72
N GLY A 2 -34.91 23.40 29.81
CA GLY A 2 -34.42 22.01 29.71
C GLY A 2 -34.56 21.59 28.24
N SER A 3 -33.51 21.30 27.47
CA SER A 3 -32.26 20.64 27.83
C SER A 3 -31.20 20.83 26.74
N SER A 4 -29.96 20.64 27.17
CA SER A 4 -28.66 20.78 26.53
C SER A 4 -28.31 19.71 25.48
N SER A 5 -27.17 19.94 24.81
CA SER A 5 -26.26 18.97 24.15
C SER A 5 -26.78 18.30 22.87
N SER A 6 -26.01 18.24 21.78
CA SER A 6 -24.69 17.65 21.74
C SER A 6 -23.78 18.37 20.74
N SER A 7 -22.70 18.94 21.27
CA SER A 7 -21.46 19.16 20.53
C SER A 7 -20.98 17.79 20.07
N ALA A 8 -21.01 17.52 18.77
CA ALA A 8 -20.28 16.40 18.21
C ALA A 8 -18.80 16.72 18.40
N ASN A 9 -18.24 16.21 19.50
CA ASN A 9 -16.80 16.03 19.62
C ASN A 9 -16.37 15.12 18.48
N ASP A 10 -15.78 15.71 17.43
CA ASP A 10 -14.80 15.00 16.63
C ASP A 10 -13.65 14.65 17.58
N GLU A 11 -13.75 13.47 18.18
CA GLU A 11 -12.62 12.81 18.80
C GLU A 11 -11.62 12.55 17.68
N HIS A 12 -10.69 13.49 17.48
CA HIS A 12 -9.40 13.17 16.92
C HIS A 12 -8.78 12.10 17.83
N GLU A 13 -9.08 10.84 17.54
CA GLU A 13 -8.48 9.68 18.17
C GLU A 13 -6.97 9.84 17.94
N THR A 14 -6.25 10.33 18.96
CA THR A 14 -4.80 10.53 18.88
C THR A 14 -4.19 9.17 18.61
N PHE A 15 -3.72 9.00 17.37
CA PHE A 15 -3.06 7.80 16.90
C PHE A 15 -1.87 7.50 17.80
N ASN A 16 -1.96 6.41 18.56
CA ASN A 16 -0.88 5.98 19.43
C ASN A 16 0.04 5.02 18.65
N VAL A 17 1.20 5.52 18.26
CA VAL A 17 2.26 4.80 17.55
C VAL A 17 2.73 3.56 18.33
N ASP A 18 2.70 3.57 19.66
CA ASP A 18 3.16 2.45 20.49
C ASP A 18 2.33 1.18 20.24
N LYS A 19 1.08 1.32 19.77
CA LYS A 19 0.22 0.18 19.42
C LYS A 19 0.65 -0.54 18.14
N LEU A 20 1.52 0.06 17.34
CA LEU A 20 2.07 -0.58 16.15
C LEU A 20 3.20 -1.56 16.46
N PHE A 21 3.69 -1.58 17.70
CA PHE A 21 4.78 -2.45 18.09
C PHE A 21 4.24 -3.65 18.85
N SER A 22 4.75 -4.82 18.48
CA SER A 22 4.54 -6.06 19.23
C SER A 22 5.17 -5.98 20.62
N THR A 23 4.84 -6.94 21.50
CA THR A 23 5.45 -7.04 22.83
C THR A 23 6.96 -7.26 22.80
N SER A 24 7.52 -7.71 21.67
CA SER A 24 8.96 -7.83 21.44
C SER A 24 9.62 -6.56 20.89
N GLY A 25 8.86 -5.48 20.67
CA GLY A 25 9.36 -4.22 20.12
C GLY A 25 9.53 -4.20 18.60
N ALA A 26 9.18 -5.29 17.90
CA ALA A 26 9.17 -5.35 16.44
C ALA A 26 7.86 -4.76 15.88
N LEU A 27 7.92 -4.18 14.69
CA LEU A 27 6.75 -3.61 14.01
C LEU A 27 5.71 -4.71 13.70
N ASP A 28 4.48 -4.52 14.18
CA ASP A 28 3.37 -5.43 13.93
C ASP A 28 2.65 -5.04 12.62
N MET A 29 3.00 -5.75 11.55
CA MET A 29 2.42 -5.53 10.22
C MET A 29 0.90 -5.72 10.16
N ARG A 30 0.31 -6.49 11.08
CA ARG A 30 -1.15 -6.62 11.17
C ARG A 30 -1.77 -5.28 11.54
N GLU A 31 -1.28 -4.69 12.62
CA GLU A 31 -1.80 -3.43 13.14
C GLU A 31 -1.51 -2.29 12.16
N VAL A 32 -0.31 -2.26 11.58
CA VAL A 32 0.04 -1.29 10.53
C VAL A 32 -0.94 -1.36 9.36
N THR A 33 -1.20 -2.56 8.82
CA THR A 33 -2.11 -2.76 7.68
C THR A 33 -3.54 -2.34 8.02
N MET A 34 -4.02 -2.67 9.22
CA MET A 34 -5.35 -2.29 9.71
C MET A 34 -5.50 -0.78 9.89
N VAL A 35 -4.51 -0.12 10.49
CA VAL A 35 -4.51 1.34 10.68
C VAL A 35 -4.45 2.03 9.32
N LEU A 36 -3.61 1.54 8.41
CA LEU A 36 -3.46 2.09 7.07
C LEU A 36 -4.77 2.03 6.29
N TRP A 37 -5.49 0.90 6.36
CA TRP A 37 -6.81 0.77 5.72
C TRP A 37 -7.86 1.72 6.29
N ARG A 38 -7.95 1.80 7.63
CA ARG A 38 -8.92 2.65 8.32
C ARG A 38 -8.70 4.13 8.02
N ASN A 39 -7.44 4.53 7.85
CA ASN A 39 -7.05 5.91 7.64
C ASN A 39 -6.56 6.18 6.21
N ARG A 40 -6.98 5.36 5.24
CA ARG A 40 -6.51 5.43 3.84
C ARG A 40 -6.72 6.79 3.17
N GLU A 41 -7.63 7.61 3.68
CA GLU A 41 -7.92 8.96 3.18
C GLU A 41 -7.01 10.04 3.79
N ASN A 42 -6.30 9.72 4.88
CA ASN A 42 -5.37 10.61 5.56
C ASN A 42 -3.95 10.43 5.00
N ALA A 43 -3.62 11.22 3.96
CA ALA A 43 -2.34 11.14 3.26
C ALA A 43 -1.12 11.27 4.19
N ASN A 44 -1.18 12.15 5.20
CA ASN A 44 -0.08 12.33 6.16
C ASN A 44 0.17 11.07 6.98
N LEU A 45 -0.90 10.43 7.48
CA LEU A 45 -0.76 9.21 8.25
C LEU A 45 -0.30 8.04 7.37
N VAL A 46 -0.82 7.92 6.14
CA VAL A 46 -0.32 6.93 5.17
C VAL A 46 1.19 7.11 4.95
N GLN A 47 1.65 8.36 4.75
CA GLN A 47 3.07 8.65 4.58
C GLN A 47 3.89 8.20 5.79
N VAL A 48 3.50 8.61 7.01
CA VAL A 48 4.21 8.22 8.25
C VAL A 48 4.28 6.70 8.41
N LEU A 49 3.18 5.99 8.14
CA LEU A 49 3.15 4.53 8.22
C LEU A 49 4.06 3.87 7.20
N THR A 50 4.09 4.37 5.97
CA THR A 50 4.96 3.84 4.91
C THR A 50 6.43 4.14 5.14
N GLU A 51 6.77 5.30 5.71
CA GLU A 51 8.13 5.63 6.14
C GLU A 51 8.57 4.73 7.30
N MET A 52 7.65 4.41 8.22
CA MET A 52 7.92 3.48 9.32
C MET A 52 8.14 2.05 8.82
N MET A 53 7.26 1.53 7.96
CA MET A 53 7.49 0.26 7.27
C MET A 53 8.83 0.28 6.53
N GLY A 54 9.16 1.43 5.95
CA GLY A 54 10.44 1.76 5.35
C GLY A 54 11.62 1.45 6.27
N LYS A 55 11.65 2.16 7.38
CA LYS A 55 12.71 2.10 8.39
C LYS A 55 12.93 0.70 8.97
N PHE A 56 11.88 -0.11 9.08
CA PHE A 56 11.96 -1.43 9.68
C PHE A 56 12.08 -2.58 8.65
N SER A 57 12.09 -2.31 7.34
CA SER A 57 12.07 -3.37 6.33
C SER A 57 13.33 -4.22 6.28
N ASP A 58 14.45 -3.73 6.82
CA ASP A 58 15.71 -4.50 6.90
C ASP A 58 15.65 -5.59 7.98
N GLU A 59 14.68 -5.51 8.90
CA GLU A 59 14.42 -6.56 9.86
C GLU A 59 13.73 -7.74 9.17
N LYS A 60 14.38 -8.91 9.17
CA LYS A 60 13.86 -10.12 8.53
C LYS A 60 12.40 -10.42 8.93
N THR A 61 12.06 -10.27 10.21
CA THR A 61 10.70 -10.53 10.71
C THR A 61 9.66 -9.59 10.13
N VAL A 62 10.03 -8.32 9.92
CA VAL A 62 9.15 -7.31 9.33
C VAL A 62 9.03 -7.55 7.83
N PHE A 63 10.13 -7.88 7.16
CA PHE A 63 10.14 -8.22 5.75
C PHE A 63 9.30 -9.46 5.42
N ASP A 64 9.48 -10.55 6.17
CA ASP A 64 8.68 -11.78 6.04
C ASP A 64 7.18 -11.47 6.27
N ALA A 65 6.88 -10.58 7.22
CA ALA A 65 5.51 -10.14 7.48
C ALA A 65 4.96 -9.24 6.36
N MET A 66 5.77 -8.34 5.78
CA MET A 66 5.39 -7.53 4.63
C MET A 66 5.01 -8.40 3.44
N GLU A 67 5.78 -9.45 3.17
CA GLU A 67 5.47 -10.43 2.13
C GLU A 67 4.14 -11.14 2.41
N PHE A 68 3.91 -11.54 3.66
CA PHE A 68 2.65 -12.17 4.09
C PHE A 68 1.42 -11.26 3.91
N TYR A 69 1.56 -9.96 4.18
CA TYR A 69 0.49 -8.97 4.06
C TYR A 69 0.42 -8.30 2.68
N LEU A 70 1.27 -8.70 1.72
CA LEU A 70 1.34 -8.10 0.39
C LEU A 70 -0.01 -8.14 -0.36
N PRO A 71 -0.82 -9.22 -0.31
CA PRO A 71 -2.14 -9.21 -0.95
C PRO A 71 -3.07 -8.11 -0.41
N GLN A 72 -3.01 -7.82 0.89
CA GLN A 72 -3.78 -6.76 1.52
C GLN A 72 -3.26 -5.39 1.07
N LEU A 73 -1.94 -5.19 1.00
CA LEU A 73 -1.36 -3.96 0.46
C LEU A 73 -1.77 -3.74 -1.01
N ALA A 74 -1.73 -4.80 -1.83
CA ALA A 74 -2.16 -4.77 -3.22
C ALA A 74 -3.64 -4.40 -3.35
N HIS A 75 -4.51 -5.04 -2.54
CA HIS A 75 -5.93 -4.70 -2.50
C HIS A 75 -6.14 -3.21 -2.18
N MET A 76 -5.39 -2.65 -1.22
CA MET A 76 -5.45 -1.23 -0.91
C MET A 76 -5.02 -0.35 -2.07
N LEU A 77 -3.91 -0.68 -2.74
CA LEU A 77 -3.40 0.07 -3.89
C LEU A 77 -4.38 0.13 -5.07
N ILE A 78 -5.15 -0.93 -5.27
CA ILE A 78 -6.13 -1.04 -6.36
C ILE A 78 -7.42 -0.27 -6.04
N HIS A 79 -7.89 -0.34 -4.79
CA HIS A 79 -9.22 0.14 -4.40
C HIS A 79 -9.24 1.51 -3.70
N MET A 80 -8.09 2.16 -3.52
CA MET A 80 -8.06 3.51 -2.94
C MET A 80 -8.75 4.52 -3.86
N GLU A 81 -9.70 5.27 -3.30
CA GLU A 81 -10.53 6.24 -4.03
C GLU A 81 -9.80 7.54 -4.39
N GLN A 82 -8.59 7.76 -3.88
CA GLN A 82 -7.83 8.95 -4.19
C GLN A 82 -6.95 8.70 -5.41
N ASP A 83 -7.22 9.43 -6.50
CA ASP A 83 -6.28 9.61 -7.61
C ASP A 83 -5.13 10.54 -7.14
N LEU A 84 -4.47 10.18 -6.05
CA LEU A 84 -3.30 10.90 -5.56
C LEU A 84 -2.11 10.51 -6.42
N PRO A 85 -1.25 11.46 -6.83
CA PRO A 85 -0.33 11.25 -7.96
C PRO A 85 0.78 10.23 -7.70
N SER A 86 0.93 9.77 -6.46
CA SER A 86 1.95 8.86 -5.98
C SER A 86 1.60 8.62 -4.52
N SER A 87 0.78 7.61 -4.21
CA SER A 87 0.53 7.29 -2.81
C SER A 87 1.87 6.84 -2.20
N ALA A 88 2.20 7.30 -1.00
CA ALA A 88 3.43 6.89 -0.33
C ALA A 88 3.54 5.35 -0.25
N LEU A 89 2.38 4.67 -0.19
CA LEU A 89 2.26 3.22 -0.26
C LEU A 89 2.68 2.64 -1.60
N GLU A 90 2.27 3.23 -2.74
CA GLU A 90 2.65 2.77 -4.08
C GLU A 90 4.17 2.84 -4.26
N ASN A 91 4.79 3.96 -3.89
CA ASN A 91 6.24 4.10 -3.93
C ASN A 91 6.94 3.09 -3.04
N PHE A 92 6.49 2.94 -1.80
CA PHE A 92 7.06 2.00 -0.85
C PHE A 92 7.03 0.56 -1.38
N VAL A 93 5.87 0.13 -1.88
CA VAL A 93 5.70 -1.22 -2.43
C VAL A 93 6.58 -1.43 -3.66
N LEU A 94 6.70 -0.43 -4.55
CA LEU A 94 7.57 -0.52 -5.72
C LEU A 94 9.06 -0.60 -5.33
N ILE A 95 9.50 0.16 -4.31
CA ILE A 95 10.87 0.05 -3.76
C ILE A 95 11.11 -1.36 -3.19
N ALA A 96 10.14 -1.90 -2.44
CA ALA A 96 10.25 -3.27 -1.92
C ALA A 96 10.37 -4.31 -3.06
N CYS A 97 9.68 -4.09 -4.18
CA CYS A 97 9.79 -4.93 -5.37
C CYS A 97 11.17 -4.87 -6.04
N GLN A 98 11.89 -3.74 -5.97
CA GLN A 98 13.27 -3.66 -6.47
C GLN A 98 14.24 -4.49 -5.65
N GLN A 99 14.01 -4.58 -4.34
CA GLN A 99 14.85 -5.33 -3.42
C GLN A 99 14.56 -6.84 -3.48
N SER A 100 13.33 -7.22 -3.86
CA SER A 100 12.92 -8.61 -3.93
C SER A 100 12.11 -8.91 -5.17
N ILE A 101 12.73 -9.66 -6.08
CA ILE A 101 12.06 -10.23 -7.25
C ILE A 101 10.88 -11.13 -6.86
N HIS A 102 10.95 -11.75 -5.67
CA HIS A 102 9.86 -12.57 -5.17
C HIS A 102 8.64 -11.71 -4.82
N MET A 103 8.83 -10.61 -4.09
CA MET A 103 7.75 -9.67 -3.81
C MET A 103 7.19 -9.05 -5.08
N ALA A 104 8.06 -8.69 -6.04
CA ALA A 104 7.63 -8.17 -7.34
C ALA A 104 6.69 -9.16 -8.06
N LEU A 105 7.07 -10.45 -8.09
CA LEU A 105 6.26 -11.49 -8.71
C LEU A 105 4.91 -11.68 -8.00
N LEU A 106 4.91 -11.69 -6.67
CA LEU A 106 3.67 -11.83 -5.89
C LEU A 106 2.72 -10.65 -6.12
N LEU A 107 3.25 -9.42 -6.15
CA LEU A 107 2.47 -8.24 -6.45
C LEU A 107 1.91 -8.28 -7.88
N GLU A 108 2.74 -8.67 -8.85
CA GLU A 108 2.32 -8.81 -10.25
C GLU A 108 1.17 -9.82 -10.39
N TRP A 109 1.20 -10.94 -9.66
CA TRP A 109 0.08 -11.89 -9.64
C TRP A 109 -1.20 -11.31 -9.06
N CYS A 110 -1.11 -10.53 -7.97
CA CYS A 110 -2.27 -9.84 -7.42
C CYS A 110 -2.86 -8.83 -8.42
N VAL A 111 -2.01 -8.05 -9.08
CA VAL A 111 -2.43 -7.04 -10.07
C VAL A 111 -3.01 -7.69 -11.32
N THR A 112 -2.39 -8.75 -11.83
CA THR A 112 -2.88 -9.50 -13.01
C THR A 112 -4.23 -10.14 -12.73
N GLY A 113 -4.40 -10.77 -11.56
CA GLY A 113 -5.71 -11.33 -11.18
C GLY A 113 -6.81 -10.28 -11.14
N ALA A 114 -6.51 -9.11 -10.56
CA ALA A 114 -7.46 -7.99 -10.55
C ALA A 114 -7.71 -7.40 -11.95
N LEU A 115 -6.70 -7.37 -12.82
CA LEU A 115 -6.84 -6.91 -14.20
C LEU A 115 -7.86 -7.75 -14.98
N GLU A 116 -7.79 -9.08 -14.83
CA GLU A 116 -8.75 -10.01 -15.44
C GLU A 116 -10.16 -9.84 -14.85
N ASP A 117 -10.27 -9.70 -13.52
CA ASP A 117 -11.56 -9.48 -12.85
C ASP A 117 -12.27 -8.21 -13.34
N TYR A 118 -11.50 -7.16 -13.67
CA TYR A 118 -12.00 -5.88 -14.16
C TYR A 118 -11.88 -5.70 -15.68
N ALA A 119 -11.49 -6.73 -16.43
CA ALA A 119 -11.35 -6.65 -17.88
C ALA A 119 -12.70 -6.31 -18.54
N PRO A 120 -12.73 -5.59 -19.69
CA PRO A 120 -13.97 -5.24 -20.37
C PRO A 120 -14.69 -6.47 -20.96
N GLU A 121 -13.93 -7.50 -21.31
CA GLU A 121 -14.40 -8.72 -21.95
C GLU A 121 -13.87 -9.94 -21.19
N LEU A 122 -14.69 -10.98 -21.10
CA LEU A 122 -14.31 -12.29 -20.56
C LEU A 122 -13.58 -13.12 -21.63
N GLU A 123 -12.95 -14.22 -21.24
CA GLU A 123 -12.24 -15.12 -22.16
C GLU A 123 -13.09 -15.63 -23.34
N ASN A 124 -14.41 -15.71 -23.15
CA ASN A 124 -15.38 -16.14 -24.17
C ASN A 124 -15.83 -15.02 -25.12
N GLY A 125 -15.31 -13.80 -24.97
CA GLY A 125 -15.67 -12.61 -25.75
C GLY A 125 -16.98 -11.92 -25.31
N GLU A 126 -17.58 -12.35 -24.20
CA GLU A 126 -18.75 -11.68 -23.64
C GLU A 126 -18.34 -10.46 -22.79
N LYS A 127 -19.23 -9.48 -22.66
CA LYS A 127 -18.99 -8.33 -21.78
C LYS A 127 -18.92 -8.77 -20.33
N ASN A 128 -17.90 -8.32 -19.61
CA ASN A 128 -17.76 -8.59 -18.19
C ASN A 128 -18.72 -7.71 -17.37
N SER A 129 -19.53 -8.33 -16.51
CA SER A 129 -20.45 -7.61 -15.61
C SER A 129 -19.71 -6.84 -14.50
N ASN A 130 -18.51 -7.28 -14.15
CA ASN A 130 -17.68 -6.70 -13.10
C ASN A 130 -16.73 -5.61 -13.65
N PHE A 131 -16.82 -5.29 -14.95
CA PHE A 131 -15.99 -4.28 -15.57
C PHE A 131 -16.01 -2.97 -14.78
N ASN A 132 -14.81 -2.50 -14.42
CA ASN A 132 -14.59 -1.22 -13.78
C ASN A 132 -13.39 -0.54 -14.44
N GLU A 133 -13.66 0.45 -15.28
CA GLU A 133 -12.63 1.17 -16.04
C GLU A 133 -11.53 1.74 -15.14
N ARG A 134 -11.91 2.26 -13.97
CA ARG A 134 -10.98 2.85 -13.01
C ARG A 134 -10.01 1.81 -12.47
N TYR A 135 -10.53 0.70 -11.94
CA TYR A 135 -9.70 -0.35 -11.36
C TYR A 135 -8.88 -1.07 -12.42
N PHE A 136 -9.44 -1.29 -13.61
CA PHE A 136 -8.71 -1.83 -14.75
C PHE A 136 -7.52 -0.93 -15.14
N SER A 137 -7.75 0.37 -15.31
CA SER A 137 -6.69 1.34 -15.63
C SER A 137 -5.63 1.41 -14.53
N ARG A 138 -6.04 1.36 -13.25
CA ARG A 138 -5.14 1.32 -12.09
C ARG A 138 -4.25 0.08 -12.11
N CYS A 139 -4.82 -1.11 -12.34
CA CYS A 139 -4.07 -2.37 -12.41
C CYS A 139 -3.10 -2.36 -13.60
N ALA A 140 -3.54 -1.91 -14.77
CA ALA A 140 -2.68 -1.80 -15.96
C ALA A 140 -1.49 -0.87 -15.72
N LYS A 141 -1.71 0.27 -15.04
CA LYS A 141 -0.63 1.19 -14.64
C LYS A 141 0.33 0.53 -13.66
N LEU A 142 -0.18 -0.11 -12.60
CA LEU A 142 0.65 -0.77 -11.59
C LEU A 142 1.53 -1.88 -12.20
N SER A 143 0.98 -2.72 -13.09
CA SER A 143 1.76 -3.75 -13.79
C SER A 143 2.90 -3.15 -14.62
N GLN A 144 2.63 -2.06 -15.38
CA GLN A 144 3.69 -1.34 -16.09
C GLN A 144 4.74 -0.75 -15.15
N ASP A 145 4.32 -0.20 -14.01
CA ASP A 145 5.23 0.40 -13.05
C ASP A 145 6.10 -0.66 -12.36
N ILE A 146 5.56 -1.85 -12.05
CA ILE A 146 6.32 -3.01 -11.56
C ILE A 146 7.36 -3.44 -12.60
N GLU A 147 6.97 -3.60 -13.87
CA GLU A 147 7.88 -3.96 -14.95
C GLU A 147 9.01 -2.92 -15.08
N ARG A 148 8.67 -1.62 -15.11
CA ARG A 148 9.65 -0.50 -15.11
C ARG A 148 10.62 -0.57 -13.95
N CYS A 149 10.09 -0.85 -12.77
CA CYS A 149 10.83 -0.85 -11.51
C CYS A 149 11.86 -1.99 -11.47
N VAL A 150 11.46 -3.18 -11.93
CA VAL A 150 12.22 -4.43 -11.78
C VAL A 150 13.11 -4.72 -12.99
N VAL A 151 12.59 -4.54 -14.20
CA VAL A 151 13.28 -4.95 -15.45
C VAL A 151 14.22 -3.85 -15.94
N TYR A 152 13.75 -2.59 -15.90
CA TYR A 152 14.48 -1.46 -16.46
C TYR A 152 15.27 -0.68 -15.39
N GLY A 153 15.09 -1.00 -14.10
CA GLY A 153 15.84 -0.43 -12.97
C GLY A 153 15.67 1.07 -12.79
N ASN A 154 14.62 1.67 -13.36
CA ASN A 154 14.53 3.12 -13.55
C ASN A 154 13.32 3.74 -12.83
N PHE A 155 13.02 3.29 -11.61
CA PHE A 155 12.04 3.97 -10.76
C PHE A 155 12.74 5.10 -10.00
N GLN A 156 12.85 6.27 -10.64
CA GLN A 156 13.48 7.44 -10.03
C GLN A 156 12.55 8.10 -8.99
N ASN A 157 12.62 7.63 -7.74
CA ASN A 157 12.42 8.53 -6.61
C ASN A 157 13.72 8.61 -5.80
N PRO A 158 14.68 9.46 -6.22
CA PRO A 158 16.00 9.55 -5.61
C PRO A 158 15.93 9.84 -4.10
N THR A 159 14.85 10.47 -3.63
CA THR A 159 14.65 10.81 -2.22
C THR A 159 14.45 9.58 -1.34
N LEU A 160 13.60 8.65 -1.75
CA LEU A 160 13.33 7.43 -0.96
C LEU A 160 14.46 6.42 -1.09
N GLU A 161 15.08 6.33 -2.28
CA GLU A 161 16.25 5.49 -2.52
C GLU A 161 17.47 5.99 -1.70
N ASP A 162 17.69 7.32 -1.61
CA ASP A 162 18.75 7.89 -0.77
C ASP A 162 18.45 7.77 0.73
N MET A 163 17.20 7.96 1.17
CA MET A 163 16.81 7.77 2.58
C MET A 163 17.07 6.33 3.03
N TYR A 164 16.78 5.35 2.16
CA TYR A 164 17.06 3.95 2.42
C TYR A 164 18.55 3.60 2.36
N ARG A 165 19.28 4.04 1.32
CA ARG A 165 20.72 3.76 1.15
C ARG A 165 21.59 4.31 2.27
N ARG A 166 21.15 5.38 2.94
CA ARG A 166 21.91 6.02 4.02
C ARG A 166 21.67 5.39 5.39
N GLY A 167 20.60 4.62 5.59
CA GLY A 167 20.21 4.14 6.92
C GLY A 167 19.90 5.27 7.91
N ASP A 168 19.80 6.51 7.42
CA ASP A 168 19.50 7.71 8.20
C ASP A 168 17.98 7.95 8.14
N GLY A 169 17.26 7.30 9.03
CA GLY A 169 15.83 7.51 9.32
C GLY A 169 15.54 7.45 10.81
#